data_AF-A0A9K3D0E6-F1
#
_entry.id   AF-A0A9K3D0E6-F1
#
_cell.length_a   1.000
_cell.length_b   1.000
_cell.length_c   1.000
_cell.angle_alpha   90.00
_cell.angle_beta   90.00
_cell.angle_gamma   90.00
#
_symmetry.space_group_name_H-M   'P 1'
#
loop_
_entity.id
_entity.type
_entity.pdbx_description
1 polymer ?
#
loop_
_entity_poly.entity_id
_entity_poly.type
_entity_poly.pdbx_seq_one_letter_code
_entity_poly.pdbx_strand_id
1 'polypeptide(L)'
;MLSLFIDPYGAISPLSMLHKDAPYEEHHACLGVAALNHAGISEALPRGSVDLFRQLILFTQMLHFGKSLAALRRVQDSPDILQAQARYLEESRSFKGHNGIIDAAECDAMIPAAMITPLNSLGQLQMTVLEAMVRLADLSNPTNLWPIAYRQGKACMREFFGAARLEIARHMPVPETRDYRGDPIATVKTTEMGLIQFIVLPYLEALSAFFDRIAPNKSVHGFPETVAYIDALHAQAVKNRASWQNFDTLLREEAEREAEQEREREREGADEAIPAGVGVGAGRMD
;
A
#
# COMPACT_ATOMS: atom_id res chain seq x y z
N MET A 1 -0.86 -8.55 8.61
CA MET A 1 -0.88 -7.23 9.27
C MET A 1 -2.10 -7.16 10.19
N LEU A 2 -2.02 -7.84 11.34
CA LEU A 2 -3.08 -7.89 12.35
C LEU A 2 -2.45 -7.59 13.71
N SER A 3 -2.12 -6.33 13.93
CA SER A 3 -2.26 -5.74 15.26
C SER A 3 -2.24 -4.22 15.08
N LEU A 4 -3.34 -3.60 15.45
CA LEU A 4 -3.43 -2.34 16.17
C LEU A 4 -4.95 -2.19 16.35
N PHE A 5 -5.55 -3.19 17.00
CA PHE A 5 -6.95 -3.17 17.41
C PHE A 5 -7.09 -2.70 18.86
N ILE A 6 -5.97 -2.38 19.50
CA ILE A 6 -5.90 -2.05 20.92
C ILE A 6 -5.14 -0.73 21.06
N ASP A 7 -5.81 0.25 21.66
CA ASP A 7 -5.28 1.59 21.95
C ASP A 7 -4.22 1.53 23.09
N PRO A 8 -3.55 2.66 23.41
CA PRO A 8 -2.52 2.68 24.43
C PRO A 8 -2.87 2.16 25.84
N TYR A 9 -4.16 2.04 26.16
CA TYR A 9 -4.73 1.65 27.45
C TYR A 9 -5.32 0.23 27.48
N GLY A 10 -5.15 -0.57 26.42
CA GLY A 10 -5.69 -1.94 26.40
C GLY A 10 -7.17 -2.03 25.99
N ALA A 11 -7.78 -0.92 25.57
CA ALA A 11 -9.15 -0.87 25.04
C ALA A 11 -9.18 -1.10 23.53
N ILE A 12 -10.31 -1.61 23.00
CA ILE A 12 -10.54 -1.67 21.55
C ILE A 12 -10.36 -0.26 20.99
N SER A 13 -9.50 -0.12 19.97
CA SER A 13 -9.26 1.19 19.32
C SER A 13 -10.60 1.83 18.94
N PRO A 14 -10.83 3.12 19.23
CA PRO A 14 -12.06 3.81 18.81
C PRO A 14 -12.33 3.70 17.31
N LEU A 15 -11.27 3.64 16.48
CA LEU A 15 -11.40 3.40 15.05
C LEU A 15 -11.97 2.01 14.75
N SER A 16 -11.55 0.98 15.48
CA SER A 16 -12.10 -0.38 15.35
C SER A 16 -13.53 -0.52 15.89
N MET A 17 -13.95 0.38 16.79
CA MET A 17 -15.36 0.46 17.22
C MET A 17 -16.24 1.14 16.16
N LEU A 18 -15.69 2.16 15.48
CA LEU A 18 -16.38 2.93 14.45
C LEU A 18 -16.47 2.20 13.11
N HIS A 19 -15.40 1.47 12.75
CA HIS A 19 -15.21 0.82 11.47
C HIS A 19 -14.85 -0.65 11.71
N LYS A 20 -15.75 -1.57 11.37
CA LYS A 20 -15.63 -2.99 11.76
C LYS A 20 -14.71 -3.80 10.86
N ASP A 21 -14.76 -3.54 9.55
CA ASP A 21 -14.15 -4.43 8.57
C ASP A 21 -12.80 -3.90 8.06
N ALA A 22 -12.67 -2.58 7.85
CA ALA A 22 -11.46 -1.95 7.33
C ALA A 22 -11.17 -0.62 8.06
N PRO A 23 -10.75 -0.65 9.33
CA PRO A 23 -10.74 0.54 10.17
C PRO A 23 -9.81 1.66 9.71
N TYR A 24 -8.68 1.31 9.10
CA TYR A 24 -7.74 2.31 8.59
C TYR A 24 -8.21 2.86 7.24
N GLU A 25 -8.59 1.98 6.31
CA GLU A 25 -9.01 2.38 4.98
C GLU A 25 -10.33 3.16 4.99
N GLU A 26 -11.31 2.77 5.82
CA GLU A 26 -12.54 3.54 6.00
C GLU A 26 -12.26 4.91 6.61
N HIS A 27 -11.37 4.98 7.60
CA HIS A 27 -10.98 6.25 8.20
C HIS A 27 -10.27 7.16 7.19
N HIS A 28 -9.32 6.62 6.41
CA HIS A 28 -8.64 7.35 5.33
C HIS A 28 -9.63 7.85 4.28
N ALA A 29 -10.61 7.03 3.90
CA ALA A 29 -11.65 7.44 2.96
C ALA A 29 -12.50 8.58 3.52
N CYS A 30 -12.93 8.49 4.78
CA CYS A 30 -13.68 9.55 5.45
C CYS A 30 -12.90 10.86 5.52
N LEU A 31 -11.62 10.81 5.91
CA LEU A 31 -10.76 11.99 5.97
C LEU A 31 -10.51 12.58 4.58
N GLY A 32 -10.26 11.74 3.57
CA GLY A 32 -10.08 12.19 2.19
C GLY A 32 -11.31 12.91 1.64
N VAL A 33 -12.51 12.35 1.86
CA VAL A 33 -13.77 13.00 1.46
C VAL A 33 -13.99 14.32 2.22
N ALA A 34 -13.71 14.35 3.53
CA ALA A 34 -13.80 15.59 4.30
C ALA A 34 -12.84 16.67 3.77
N ALA A 35 -11.62 16.30 3.38
CA ALA A 35 -10.65 17.20 2.78
C ALA A 35 -11.12 17.73 1.40
N LEU A 36 -11.68 16.87 0.55
CA LEU A 36 -12.26 17.28 -0.74
C LEU A 36 -13.42 18.26 -0.57
N ASN A 37 -14.30 18.02 0.41
CA ASN A 37 -15.40 18.92 0.73
C ASN A 37 -14.89 20.27 1.26
N HIS A 38 -13.91 20.24 2.18
CA HIS A 38 -13.34 21.45 2.75
C HIS A 38 -12.66 22.32 1.69
N ALA A 39 -12.01 21.69 0.70
CA ALA A 39 -11.38 22.37 -0.42
C ALA A 39 -12.37 22.84 -1.51
N GLY A 40 -13.67 22.53 -1.38
CA GLY A 40 -14.68 22.84 -2.41
C GLY A 40 -14.51 22.04 -3.71
N ILE A 41 -13.70 20.98 -3.71
CA ILE A 41 -13.40 20.17 -4.90
C ILE A 41 -14.57 19.23 -5.20
N SER A 42 -15.21 18.68 -4.17
CA SER A 42 -16.26 17.68 -4.35
C SER A 42 -17.49 18.19 -5.11
N GLU A 43 -17.81 19.47 -5.00
CA GLU A 43 -18.92 20.11 -5.72
C GLU A 43 -18.65 20.28 -7.22
N ALA A 44 -17.36 20.35 -7.59
CA ALA A 44 -16.92 20.48 -8.97
C ALA A 44 -16.71 19.12 -9.68
N LEU A 45 -16.75 18.01 -8.92
CA LEU A 45 -16.53 16.68 -9.48
C LEU A 45 -17.82 16.09 -10.07
N PRO A 46 -17.70 15.25 -11.13
CA PRO A 46 -18.82 14.48 -11.65
C PRO A 46 -19.49 13.61 -10.58
N ARG A 47 -20.79 13.30 -10.79
CA ARG A 47 -21.53 12.41 -9.90
C ARG A 47 -20.85 11.04 -9.83
N GLY A 48 -20.69 10.51 -8.61
CA GLY A 48 -20.05 9.22 -8.36
C GLY A 48 -18.52 9.26 -8.24
N SER A 49 -17.85 10.37 -8.57
CA SER A 49 -16.38 10.45 -8.44
C SER A 49 -15.91 10.34 -6.98
N VAL A 50 -16.67 10.89 -6.03
CA VAL A 50 -16.38 10.78 -4.60
C VAL A 50 -16.53 9.32 -4.11
N ASP A 51 -17.54 8.61 -4.62
CA ASP A 51 -17.76 7.21 -4.30
C ASP A 51 -16.66 6.32 -4.88
N LEU A 52 -16.25 6.59 -6.13
CA LEU A 52 -15.11 5.93 -6.76
C LEU A 52 -13.83 6.16 -5.97
N PHE A 53 -13.52 7.41 -5.60
CA PHE A 53 -12.36 7.75 -4.78
C PHE A 53 -12.35 6.96 -3.47
N ARG A 54 -13.48 6.93 -2.74
CA ARG A 54 -13.63 6.15 -1.52
C ARG A 54 -13.40 4.66 -1.78
N GLN A 55 -13.96 4.12 -2.86
CA GLN A 55 -13.82 2.72 -3.20
C GLN A 55 -12.36 2.33 -3.50
N LEU A 56 -11.61 3.20 -4.20
CA LEU A 56 -10.19 2.99 -4.48
C LEU A 56 -9.34 2.94 -3.21
N ILE A 57 -9.67 3.73 -2.19
CA ILE A 57 -8.98 3.67 -0.88
C ILE A 57 -9.30 2.35 -0.17
N LEU A 58 -10.57 1.91 -0.17
CA LEU A 58 -10.94 0.64 0.47
C LEU A 58 -10.25 -0.56 -0.17
N PHE A 59 -9.88 -0.46 -1.45
CA PHE A 59 -9.15 -1.50 -2.15
C PHE A 59 -7.69 -1.64 -1.71
N THR A 60 -7.08 -0.67 -1.03
CA THR A 60 -5.71 -0.83 -0.52
C THR A 60 -5.65 -1.80 0.67
N GLN A 61 -6.79 -2.24 1.19
CA GLN A 61 -6.83 -3.19 2.30
C GLN A 61 -6.16 -4.53 1.94
N MET A 62 -5.08 -4.82 2.66
CA MET A 62 -4.26 -6.03 2.43
C MET A 62 -4.98 -7.34 2.78
N LEU A 63 -6.00 -7.32 3.66
CA LEU A 63 -6.82 -8.50 3.95
C LEU A 63 -7.63 -8.99 2.76
N HIS A 64 -7.85 -8.12 1.76
CA HIS A 64 -8.57 -8.47 0.53
C HIS A 64 -7.64 -8.85 -0.63
N PHE A 65 -6.33 -8.86 -0.41
CA PHE A 65 -5.32 -9.22 -1.41
C PHE A 65 -5.67 -10.50 -2.19
N GLY A 66 -5.96 -11.60 -1.48
CA GLY A 66 -6.23 -12.89 -2.11
C GLY A 66 -7.54 -12.91 -2.92
N LYS A 67 -8.57 -12.20 -2.45
CA LYS A 67 -9.84 -12.07 -3.18
C LYS A 67 -9.65 -11.27 -4.46
N SER A 68 -8.89 -10.19 -4.39
CA SER A 68 -8.62 -9.30 -5.51
C SER A 68 -7.74 -9.98 -6.57
N LEU A 69 -6.68 -10.69 -6.16
CA LEU A 69 -5.87 -11.50 -7.08
C LEU A 69 -6.70 -12.59 -7.76
N ALA A 70 -7.59 -13.25 -7.01
CA ALA A 70 -8.50 -14.25 -7.57
C ALA A 70 -9.51 -13.63 -8.55
N ALA A 71 -10.00 -12.40 -8.29
CA ALA A 71 -10.87 -11.69 -9.21
C ALA A 71 -10.15 -11.36 -10.52
N LEU A 72 -8.92 -10.84 -10.45
CA LEU A 72 -8.09 -10.56 -11.62
C LEU A 72 -7.81 -11.83 -12.45
N ARG A 73 -7.52 -12.96 -11.80
CA ARG A 73 -7.32 -14.25 -12.49
C ARG A 73 -8.60 -14.78 -13.13
N ARG A 74 -9.75 -14.68 -12.47
CA ARG A 74 -11.05 -15.08 -13.06
C ARG A 74 -11.38 -14.29 -14.32
N VAL A 75 -11.08 -12.99 -14.30
CA VAL A 75 -11.20 -12.12 -15.47
C VAL A 75 -10.33 -12.63 -16.63
N GLN A 76 -9.08 -13.02 -16.36
CA GLN A 76 -8.18 -13.56 -17.39
C GLN A 76 -8.73 -14.84 -18.02
N ASP A 77 -9.44 -15.65 -17.24
CA ASP A 77 -10.02 -16.91 -17.70
C ASP A 77 -11.41 -16.77 -18.32
N SER A 78 -11.86 -15.53 -18.58
CA SER A 78 -13.18 -15.23 -19.16
C SER A 78 -13.03 -14.67 -20.59
N PRO A 79 -13.07 -15.51 -21.64
CA PRO A 79 -12.83 -15.08 -23.02
C PRO A 79 -13.79 -13.98 -23.50
N ASP A 80 -15.05 -14.05 -23.11
CA ASP A 80 -16.07 -13.07 -23.50
C ASP A 80 -15.77 -11.67 -22.94
N ILE A 81 -15.28 -11.62 -21.70
CA ILE A 81 -14.89 -10.39 -21.01
C ILE A 81 -13.64 -9.78 -21.67
N LEU A 82 -12.64 -10.61 -21.98
CA LEU A 82 -11.43 -10.17 -22.65
C LEU A 82 -11.71 -9.66 -24.07
N GLN A 83 -12.59 -10.33 -24.82
CA GLN A 83 -13.00 -9.86 -26.15
C GLN A 83 -13.78 -8.55 -26.09
N ALA A 84 -14.68 -8.39 -25.12
CA ALA A 84 -15.41 -7.13 -24.94
C ALA A 84 -14.45 -5.97 -24.64
N GLN A 85 -13.44 -6.19 -23.79
CA GLN A 85 -12.42 -5.20 -23.47
C GLN A 85 -11.53 -4.87 -24.66
N ALA A 86 -11.11 -5.89 -25.43
CA ALA A 86 -10.31 -5.68 -26.63
C ALA A 86 -11.06 -4.83 -27.67
N ARG A 87 -12.35 -5.12 -27.90
CA ARG A 87 -13.21 -4.33 -28.79
C ARG A 87 -13.38 -2.90 -28.31
N TYR A 88 -13.65 -2.71 -27.01
CA TYR A 88 -13.73 -1.37 -26.42
C TYR A 88 -12.45 -0.55 -26.66
N LEU A 89 -11.28 -1.17 -26.46
CA LEU A 89 -9.99 -0.53 -26.70
C LEU A 89 -9.78 -0.18 -28.18
N GLU A 90 -10.16 -1.06 -29.11
CA GLU A 90 -10.12 -0.78 -30.54
C GLU A 90 -11.06 0.36 -30.96
N GLU A 91 -12.29 0.36 -30.47
CA GLU A 91 -13.30 1.39 -30.75
C GLU A 91 -12.88 2.76 -30.18
N SER A 92 -12.26 2.76 -28.98
CA SER A 92 -11.72 3.96 -28.35
C SER A 92 -10.56 4.60 -29.13
N ARG A 93 -9.89 3.87 -30.05
CA ARG A 93 -8.88 4.46 -30.97
C ARG A 93 -9.45 5.44 -31.97
N SER A 94 -10.76 5.38 -32.23
CA SER A 94 -11.44 6.33 -33.14
C SER A 94 -11.57 7.73 -32.53
N PHE A 95 -11.41 7.86 -31.21
CA PHE A 95 -11.35 9.14 -30.51
C PHE A 95 -9.96 9.77 -30.68
N LYS A 96 -9.84 10.58 -31.73
CA LYS A 96 -8.70 11.48 -31.94
C LYS A 96 -8.78 12.68 -30.98
N GLY A 97 -8.57 12.45 -29.68
CA GLY A 97 -8.23 13.53 -28.76
C GLY A 97 -6.90 14.15 -29.19
N HIS A 98 -6.90 15.44 -29.52
CA HIS A 98 -5.69 16.15 -29.91
C HIS A 98 -4.63 16.04 -28.79
N ASN A 99 -3.49 15.41 -29.08
CA ASN A 99 -2.31 15.31 -28.20
C ASN A 99 -2.51 14.55 -26.87
N GLY A 100 -3.43 13.59 -26.79
CA GLY A 100 -3.55 12.72 -25.60
C GLY A 100 -4.07 13.43 -24.35
N ILE A 101 -4.61 14.64 -24.51
CA ILE A 101 -5.43 15.31 -23.50
C ILE A 101 -6.88 15.01 -23.87
N ILE A 102 -7.53 14.18 -23.07
CA ILE A 102 -8.99 14.03 -23.13
C ILE A 102 -9.54 15.34 -22.58
N ASP A 103 -10.29 16.10 -23.39
CA ASP A 103 -10.97 17.31 -22.92
C ASP A 103 -11.88 16.95 -21.74
N ALA A 104 -12.03 17.82 -20.73
CA ALA A 104 -12.94 17.59 -19.61
C ALA A 104 -14.38 17.31 -20.10
N ALA A 105 -14.80 17.95 -21.20
CA ALA A 105 -16.08 17.69 -21.85
C ALA A 105 -16.15 16.32 -22.55
N GLU A 106 -15.02 15.82 -23.05
CA GLU A 106 -14.91 14.45 -23.60
C GLU A 106 -14.82 13.41 -22.48
N CYS A 107 -14.18 13.73 -21.35
CA CYS A 107 -14.21 12.93 -20.12
C CYS A 107 -15.63 12.79 -19.59
N ASP A 108 -16.43 13.86 -19.56
CA ASP A 108 -17.85 13.80 -19.15
C ASP A 108 -18.71 12.97 -20.11
N ALA A 109 -18.34 12.89 -21.39
CA ALA A 109 -18.96 11.98 -22.37
C ALA A 109 -18.39 10.55 -22.31
N MET A 110 -17.14 10.39 -21.85
CA MET A 110 -16.39 9.14 -21.70
C MET A 110 -16.54 8.49 -20.34
N ILE A 111 -17.12 9.15 -19.33
CA ILE A 111 -17.78 8.50 -18.20
C ILE A 111 -19.08 7.97 -18.81
N PRO A 112 -19.10 6.80 -19.46
CA PRO A 112 -20.33 6.38 -20.06
C PRO A 112 -21.24 6.09 -18.86
N ALA A 113 -22.54 6.09 -19.10
CA ALA A 113 -23.53 5.52 -18.21
C ALA A 113 -23.11 4.16 -17.59
N ALA A 114 -22.09 3.46 -18.10
CA ALA A 114 -21.41 2.30 -17.54
C ALA A 114 -20.90 2.39 -16.07
N MET A 115 -20.66 3.59 -15.52
CA MET A 115 -20.37 3.73 -14.07
C MET A 115 -21.63 3.90 -13.21
N ILE A 116 -22.80 4.12 -13.82
CA ILE A 116 -24.06 4.48 -13.13
C ILE A 116 -25.17 3.43 -13.38
N THR A 117 -25.06 2.57 -14.40
CA THR A 117 -25.88 1.35 -14.53
C THR A 117 -25.34 0.23 -13.63
N PRO A 118 -26.14 -0.79 -13.27
CA PRO A 118 -25.62 -1.98 -12.61
C PRO A 118 -24.44 -2.48 -13.46
N LEU A 119 -23.23 -2.46 -12.89
CA LEU A 119 -22.00 -2.69 -13.66
C LEU A 119 -22.21 -3.92 -14.53
N ASN A 120 -22.31 -3.71 -15.85
CA ASN A 120 -22.25 -4.81 -16.80
C ASN A 120 -20.85 -5.45 -16.65
N SER A 121 -20.65 -6.63 -17.25
CA SER A 121 -19.39 -7.37 -17.11
C SER A 121 -18.13 -6.55 -17.47
N LEU A 122 -18.26 -5.53 -18.32
CA LEU A 122 -17.17 -4.63 -18.72
C LEU A 122 -16.84 -3.57 -17.65
N GLY A 123 -17.83 -2.95 -17.03
CA GLY A 123 -17.58 -2.00 -15.93
C GLY A 123 -16.94 -2.70 -14.72
N GLN A 124 -17.40 -3.91 -14.39
CA GLN A 124 -16.80 -4.72 -13.31
C GLN A 124 -15.35 -5.08 -13.62
N LEU A 125 -15.05 -5.36 -14.89
CA LEU A 125 -13.68 -5.61 -15.35
C LEU A 125 -12.80 -4.38 -15.13
N GLN A 126 -13.21 -3.22 -15.63
CA GLN A 126 -12.44 -1.98 -15.53
C GLN A 126 -12.13 -1.65 -14.06
N MET A 127 -13.11 -1.81 -13.18
CA MET A 127 -12.92 -1.66 -11.74
C MET A 127 -11.95 -2.68 -11.14
N THR A 128 -12.01 -3.94 -11.58
CA THR A 128 -11.07 -4.99 -11.12
C THR A 128 -9.63 -4.69 -11.53
N VAL A 129 -9.42 -4.20 -12.75
CA VAL A 129 -8.09 -3.81 -13.24
C VAL A 129 -7.60 -2.56 -12.51
N LEU A 130 -8.45 -1.56 -12.34
CA LEU A 130 -8.11 -0.33 -11.61
C LEU A 130 -7.75 -0.63 -10.15
N GLU A 131 -8.52 -1.49 -9.48
CA GLU A 131 -8.20 -2.00 -8.15
C GLU A 131 -6.80 -2.65 -8.14
N ALA A 132 -6.51 -3.52 -9.10
CA ALA A 132 -5.22 -4.20 -9.17
C ALA A 132 -4.06 -3.23 -9.40
N MET A 133 -4.25 -2.19 -10.22
CA MET A 133 -3.25 -1.15 -10.46
C MET A 133 -3.00 -0.27 -9.23
N VAL A 134 -4.06 0.16 -8.53
CA VAL A 134 -3.93 0.93 -7.28
C VAL A 134 -3.21 0.12 -6.20
N ARG A 135 -3.57 -1.17 -6.05
CA ARG A 135 -2.85 -2.08 -5.14
C ARG A 135 -1.37 -2.23 -5.51
N LEU A 136 -1.06 -2.37 -6.79
CA LEU A 136 0.33 -2.46 -7.23
C LEU A 136 1.09 -1.16 -6.91
N ALA A 137 0.46 0.00 -7.05
CA ALA A 137 1.06 1.28 -6.68
C ALA A 137 1.38 1.34 -5.17
N ASP A 138 0.45 0.90 -4.33
CA ASP A 138 0.64 0.80 -2.87
C ASP A 138 1.76 -0.19 -2.49
N LEU A 139 1.90 -1.26 -3.27
CA LEU A 139 2.90 -2.33 -3.08
C LEU A 139 4.17 -2.14 -3.93
N SER A 140 4.38 -0.95 -4.48
CA SER A 140 5.45 -0.71 -5.47
C SER A 140 6.85 -0.57 -4.87
N ASN A 141 6.99 -0.49 -3.54
CA ASN A 141 8.31 -0.31 -2.90
C ASN A 141 9.36 -1.31 -3.42
N PRO A 142 9.07 -2.63 -3.55
CA PRO A 142 10.05 -3.58 -4.03
C PRO A 142 10.29 -3.56 -5.53
N THR A 143 9.54 -2.79 -6.30
CA THR A 143 9.74 -2.62 -7.76
C THR A 143 10.61 -1.41 -8.09
N ASN A 144 10.96 -0.59 -7.09
CA ASN A 144 11.87 0.55 -7.26
C ASN A 144 13.34 0.13 -7.41
N LEU A 145 14.20 1.06 -7.83
CA LEU A 145 15.65 0.85 -7.82
C LEU A 145 16.13 0.50 -6.40
N TRP A 146 17.11 -0.41 -6.31
CA TRP A 146 17.56 -0.99 -5.04
C TRP A 146 17.78 0.01 -3.89
N PRO A 147 18.48 1.15 -4.05
CA PRO A 147 18.67 2.09 -2.95
C PRO A 147 17.36 2.68 -2.40
N ILE A 148 16.33 2.80 -3.23
CA ILE A 148 15.01 3.30 -2.85
C ILE A 148 14.23 2.17 -2.17
N ALA A 149 14.17 1.00 -2.81
CA ALA A 149 13.48 -0.18 -2.28
C ALA A 149 14.01 -0.56 -0.89
N TYR A 150 15.34 -0.55 -0.71
CA TYR A 150 16.00 -0.79 0.57
C TYR A 150 15.55 0.19 1.66
N ARG A 151 15.61 1.50 1.38
CA ARG A 151 15.21 2.53 2.35
C ARG A 151 13.73 2.44 2.71
N GLN A 152 12.87 2.19 1.73
CA GLN A 152 11.43 2.07 1.95
C GLN A 152 11.09 0.81 2.78
N GLY A 153 11.64 -0.35 2.41
CA GLY A 153 11.44 -1.59 3.18
C GLY A 153 11.92 -1.44 4.62
N LYS A 154 13.09 -0.82 4.83
CA LYS A 154 13.59 -0.52 6.17
C LYS A 154 12.68 0.44 6.96
N ALA A 155 12.14 1.48 6.32
CA ALA A 155 11.20 2.38 6.97
C ALA A 155 9.94 1.64 7.43
N CYS A 156 9.37 0.78 6.59
CA CYS A 156 8.25 -0.09 6.96
C CYS A 156 8.59 -0.99 8.15
N MET A 157 9.79 -1.59 8.16
CA MET A 157 10.21 -2.45 9.26
C MET A 157 10.44 -1.69 10.57
N ARG A 158 10.93 -0.45 10.52
CA ARG A 158 11.04 0.41 11.72
C ARG A 158 9.67 0.70 12.33
N GLU A 159 8.65 0.96 11.52
CA GLU A 159 7.27 1.12 12.00
C GLU A 159 6.74 -0.18 12.62
N PHE A 160 7.00 -1.32 11.99
CA PHE A 160 6.61 -2.63 12.51
C PHE A 160 7.26 -2.95 13.85
N PHE A 161 8.55 -2.66 14.01
CA PHE A 161 9.25 -2.83 15.28
C PHE A 161 8.78 -1.83 16.35
N GLY A 162 8.41 -0.61 15.95
CA GLY A 162 7.73 0.35 16.82
C GLY A 162 6.43 -0.21 17.39
N ALA A 163 5.57 -0.79 16.54
CA ALA A 163 4.36 -1.46 17.00
C ALA A 163 4.66 -2.69 17.87
N ALA A 164 5.64 -3.52 17.51
CA ALA A 164 6.05 -4.67 18.31
C ALA A 164 6.52 -4.28 19.72
N ARG A 165 7.28 -3.17 19.86
CA ARG A 165 7.66 -2.62 21.17
C ARG A 165 6.46 -2.30 22.04
N LEU A 166 5.44 -1.66 21.47
CA LEU A 166 4.21 -1.32 22.18
C LEU A 166 3.43 -2.58 22.59
N GLU A 167 3.37 -3.60 21.73
CA GLU A 167 2.75 -4.88 22.05
C GLU A 167 3.47 -5.60 23.19
N ILE A 168 4.80 -5.66 23.14
CA ILE A 168 5.63 -6.27 24.20
C ILE A 168 5.42 -5.55 25.53
N ALA A 169 5.46 -4.22 25.53
CA ALA A 169 5.26 -3.40 26.73
C ALA A 169 3.87 -3.63 27.36
N ARG A 170 2.89 -4.06 26.57
CA ARG A 170 1.52 -4.38 27.00
C ARG A 170 1.26 -5.87 27.18
N HIS A 171 2.28 -6.71 27.14
CA HIS A 171 2.16 -8.17 27.20
C HIS A 171 1.21 -8.76 26.14
N MET A 172 1.10 -8.11 24.99
CA MET A 172 0.35 -8.60 23.85
C MET A 172 1.20 -9.57 23.00
N PRO A 173 0.58 -10.55 22.31
CA PRO A 173 1.28 -11.37 21.35
C PRO A 173 1.86 -10.54 20.21
N VAL A 174 3.13 -10.74 19.88
CA VAL A 174 3.80 -10.12 18.74
C VAL A 174 3.82 -11.12 17.57
N PRO A 175 3.31 -10.76 16.38
CA PRO A 175 3.42 -11.57 15.17
C PRO A 175 4.88 -11.76 14.72
N GLU A 176 5.18 -12.94 14.17
CA GLU A 176 6.52 -13.33 13.72
C GLU A 176 7.16 -12.33 12.76
N THR A 177 6.38 -11.74 11.86
CA THR A 177 6.85 -10.75 10.87
C THR A 177 7.34 -9.43 11.50
N ARG A 178 7.16 -9.25 12.81
CA ARG A 178 7.55 -8.04 13.55
C ARG A 178 8.34 -8.36 14.81
N ASP A 179 8.52 -9.64 15.13
CA ASP A 179 9.28 -10.05 16.31
C ASP A 179 10.78 -9.87 16.04
N TYR A 180 11.34 -8.85 16.67
CA TYR A 180 12.75 -8.49 16.55
C TYR A 180 13.59 -9.04 17.71
N ARG A 181 12.99 -9.73 18.69
CA ARG A 181 13.70 -10.22 19.88
C ARG A 181 14.70 -11.34 19.58
N GLY A 182 14.51 -12.03 18.46
CA GLY A 182 15.45 -13.03 17.95
C GLY A 182 16.58 -12.38 17.16
N ASP A 183 16.38 -12.25 15.85
CA ASP A 183 17.33 -11.61 14.93
C ASP A 183 16.59 -10.56 14.09
N PRO A 184 16.69 -9.26 14.42
CA PRO A 184 16.04 -8.19 13.68
C PRO A 184 16.39 -8.19 12.19
N ILE A 185 17.62 -8.56 11.83
CA ILE A 185 18.11 -8.56 10.45
C ILE A 185 17.46 -9.70 9.67
N ALA A 186 17.41 -10.89 10.27
CA ALA A 186 16.68 -12.01 9.69
C ALA A 186 15.19 -11.70 9.54
N THR A 187 14.57 -11.01 10.52
CA THR A 187 13.16 -10.62 10.45
C THR A 187 12.89 -9.64 9.31
N VAL A 188 13.74 -8.62 9.12
CA VAL A 188 13.64 -7.67 7.98
C VAL A 188 13.74 -8.44 6.66
N LYS A 189 14.80 -9.23 6.49
CA LYS A 189 15.08 -9.96 5.26
C LYS A 189 13.96 -10.95 4.90
N THR A 190 13.51 -11.74 5.85
CA THR A 190 12.43 -12.72 5.63
C THR A 190 11.11 -12.05 5.31
N THR A 191 10.78 -10.94 5.97
CA THR A 191 9.55 -10.17 5.72
C THR A 191 9.56 -9.54 4.33
N GLU A 192 10.63 -8.85 3.94
CA GLU A 192 10.75 -8.22 2.62
C GLU A 192 10.80 -9.25 1.49
N MET A 193 11.55 -10.35 1.67
CA MET A 193 11.55 -11.45 0.70
C MET A 193 10.17 -12.12 0.58
N GLY A 194 9.46 -12.29 1.70
CA GLY A 194 8.12 -12.85 1.73
C GLY A 194 7.10 -11.94 1.02
N LEU A 195 7.16 -10.64 1.27
CA LEU A 195 6.36 -9.63 0.57
C LEU A 195 6.57 -9.71 -0.94
N ILE A 196 7.82 -9.75 -1.40
CA ILE A 196 8.11 -9.84 -2.84
C ILE A 196 7.58 -11.16 -3.42
N GLN A 197 7.92 -12.29 -2.78
CA GLN A 197 7.66 -13.62 -3.32
C GLN A 197 6.17 -13.99 -3.35
N PHE A 198 5.41 -13.61 -2.31
CA PHE A 198 4.05 -14.09 -2.11
C PHE A 198 2.98 -13.05 -2.37
N ILE A 199 3.35 -11.77 -2.52
CA ILE A 199 2.40 -10.67 -2.71
C ILE A 199 2.69 -9.93 -4.01
N VAL A 200 3.87 -9.32 -4.14
CA VAL A 200 4.19 -8.43 -5.26
C VAL A 200 4.33 -9.18 -6.58
N LEU A 201 5.16 -10.23 -6.63
CA LEU A 201 5.38 -11.00 -7.86
C LEU A 201 4.07 -11.63 -8.39
N PRO A 202 3.23 -12.30 -7.56
CA PRO A 202 1.95 -12.82 -8.05
C PRO A 202 1.01 -11.78 -8.68
N TYR A 203 1.04 -10.53 -8.21
CA TYR A 203 0.25 -9.44 -8.81
C TYR A 203 0.81 -8.99 -10.14
N LEU A 204 2.13 -8.80 -10.22
CA LEU A 204 2.81 -8.42 -11.46
C LEU A 204 2.64 -9.48 -12.54
N GLU A 205 2.78 -10.76 -12.18
CA GLU A 205 2.53 -11.90 -13.07
C GLU A 205 1.09 -11.92 -13.58
N ALA A 206 0.11 -11.72 -12.68
CA ALA A 206 -1.29 -11.66 -13.08
C ALA A 206 -1.57 -10.46 -13.99
N LEU A 207 -1.07 -9.27 -13.67
CA LEU A 207 -1.27 -8.09 -14.51
C LEU A 207 -0.62 -8.26 -15.89
N SER A 208 0.63 -8.73 -15.96
CA SER A 208 1.32 -8.99 -17.23
C SER A 208 0.51 -9.97 -18.10
N ALA A 209 0.07 -11.09 -17.52
CA ALA A 209 -0.78 -12.06 -18.22
C ALA A 209 -2.12 -11.49 -18.68
N PHE A 210 -2.73 -10.60 -17.89
CA PHE A 210 -3.95 -9.91 -18.29
C PHE A 210 -3.71 -9.02 -19.52
N PHE A 211 -2.69 -8.16 -19.49
CA PHE A 211 -2.40 -7.25 -20.59
C PHE A 211 -2.03 -7.97 -21.88
N ASP A 212 -1.27 -9.07 -21.79
CA ASP A 212 -0.96 -9.91 -22.94
C ASP A 212 -2.22 -10.52 -23.58
N ARG A 213 -3.24 -10.87 -22.77
CA ARG A 213 -4.49 -11.46 -23.28
C ARG A 213 -5.43 -10.44 -23.94
N ILE A 214 -5.50 -9.21 -23.44
CA ILE A 214 -6.37 -8.17 -24.02
C ILE A 214 -5.74 -7.45 -25.22
N ALA A 215 -4.42 -7.54 -25.37
CA ALA A 215 -3.69 -6.96 -26.50
C ALA A 215 -2.57 -7.89 -27.01
N PRO A 216 -2.90 -9.08 -27.55
CA PRO A 216 -1.91 -10.11 -27.90
C PRO A 216 -0.90 -9.67 -28.97
N ASN A 217 -1.31 -8.75 -29.86
CA ASN A 217 -0.43 -8.20 -30.89
C ASN A 217 0.24 -6.88 -30.48
N LYS A 218 0.02 -6.42 -29.23
CA LYS A 218 0.47 -5.12 -28.69
C LYS A 218 0.19 -3.94 -29.64
N SER A 219 -0.81 -4.04 -30.51
CA SER A 219 -1.03 -3.06 -31.59
C SER A 219 -1.80 -1.82 -31.13
N VAL A 220 -2.27 -1.80 -29.87
CA VAL A 220 -2.98 -0.68 -29.25
C VAL A 220 -1.95 0.36 -28.82
N HIS A 221 -2.11 1.62 -29.22
CA HIS A 221 -1.20 2.70 -28.81
C HIS A 221 -1.10 2.77 -27.26
N GLY A 222 0.11 2.85 -26.71
CA GLY A 222 0.35 2.91 -25.26
C GLY A 222 0.35 1.55 -24.53
N PHE A 223 -0.14 0.49 -25.16
CA PHE A 223 -0.15 -0.87 -24.60
C PHE A 223 1.22 -1.57 -24.62
N PRO A 224 2.02 -1.53 -25.71
CA PRO A 224 3.39 -2.01 -25.68
C PRO A 224 4.19 -1.43 -24.51
N GLU A 225 4.04 -0.13 -24.27
CA GLU A 225 4.71 0.60 -23.21
C GLU A 225 4.22 0.16 -21.83
N THR A 226 2.91 -0.06 -21.67
CA THR A 226 2.32 -0.57 -20.42
C THR A 226 2.79 -1.99 -20.11
N VAL A 227 2.80 -2.89 -21.09
CA VAL A 227 3.29 -4.27 -20.90
C VAL A 227 4.78 -4.26 -20.58
N ALA A 228 5.58 -3.52 -21.36
CA ALA A 228 7.02 -3.40 -21.11
C ALA A 228 7.32 -2.79 -19.73
N TYR A 229 6.50 -1.84 -19.28
CA TYR A 229 6.61 -1.26 -17.96
C TYR A 229 6.35 -2.29 -16.86
N ILE A 230 5.28 -3.08 -16.95
CA ILE A 230 4.96 -4.13 -15.98
C ILE A 230 6.05 -5.21 -15.95
N ASP A 231 6.56 -5.63 -17.12
CA ASP A 231 7.66 -6.59 -17.22
C ASP A 231 8.95 -6.04 -16.57
N ALA A 232 9.22 -4.73 -16.72
CA ALA A 232 10.34 -4.07 -16.06
C ALA A 232 10.17 -4.03 -14.53
N LEU A 233 8.96 -3.75 -14.03
CA LEU A 233 8.66 -3.82 -12.60
C LEU A 233 8.86 -5.23 -12.04
N HIS A 234 8.42 -6.26 -12.78
CA HIS A 234 8.61 -7.66 -12.43
C HIS A 234 10.10 -8.01 -12.36
N ALA A 235 10.88 -7.68 -13.39
CA ALA A 235 12.32 -7.92 -13.40
C ALA A 235 13.04 -7.21 -12.25
N GLN A 236 12.64 -5.97 -11.93
CA GLN A 236 13.23 -5.21 -10.83
C GLN A 236 12.86 -5.82 -9.47
N ALA A 237 11.64 -6.30 -9.26
CA ALA A 237 11.24 -7.01 -8.05
C ALA A 237 12.04 -8.31 -7.84
N VAL A 238 12.23 -9.10 -8.90
CA VAL A 238 13.07 -10.31 -8.86
C VAL A 238 14.52 -9.96 -8.47
N LYS A 239 15.08 -8.91 -9.07
CA LYS A 239 16.42 -8.42 -8.74
C LYS A 239 16.52 -8.00 -7.27
N ASN A 240 15.56 -7.22 -6.77
CA ASN A 240 15.56 -6.74 -5.39
C ASN A 240 15.39 -7.87 -4.38
N ARG A 241 14.61 -8.92 -4.69
CA ARG A 241 14.56 -10.14 -3.87
C ARG A 241 15.93 -10.79 -3.72
N ALA A 242 16.67 -10.92 -4.83
CA ALA A 242 18.03 -11.46 -4.80
C ALA A 242 19.00 -10.52 -4.06
N SER A 243 18.80 -9.20 -4.13
CA SER A 243 19.57 -8.24 -3.36
C SER A 243 19.35 -8.44 -1.85
N TRP A 244 18.11 -8.52 -1.37
CA TRP A 244 17.80 -8.83 0.03
C TRP A 244 18.42 -10.15 0.51
N GLN A 245 18.53 -11.15 -0.37
CA GLN A 245 19.14 -12.43 -0.01
C GLN A 245 20.64 -12.32 0.33
N ASN A 246 21.36 -11.38 -0.28
CA ASN A 246 22.82 -11.29 -0.22
C ASN A 246 23.34 -10.12 0.63
N PHE A 247 22.47 -9.42 1.36
CA PHE A 247 22.78 -8.13 1.98
C PHE A 247 22.97 -8.18 3.51
N ASP A 248 23.61 -9.25 4.01
CA ASP A 248 23.75 -9.46 5.46
C ASP A 248 24.75 -8.47 6.11
N THR A 249 25.82 -8.09 5.41
CA THR A 249 26.89 -7.24 5.96
C THR A 249 26.42 -5.80 6.21
N LEU A 250 25.73 -5.20 5.24
CA LEU A 250 25.28 -3.81 5.33
C LEU A 250 24.14 -3.62 6.34
N LEU A 251 23.27 -4.63 6.48
CA LEU A 251 22.25 -4.63 7.53
C LEU A 251 22.88 -4.72 8.94
N ARG A 252 23.96 -5.49 9.10
CA ARG A 252 24.69 -5.59 10.38
C ARG A 252 25.38 -4.29 10.74
N GLU A 253 26.17 -3.73 9.83
CA GLU A 253 26.89 -2.46 10.06
C GLU A 253 25.94 -1.27 10.31
N GLU A 254 24.73 -1.29 9.75
CA GLU A 254 23.74 -0.25 9.99
C GLU A 254 22.93 -0.48 11.27
N ALA A 255 22.62 -1.73 11.63
CA ALA A 255 21.99 -2.08 12.91
C ALA A 255 22.90 -1.76 14.10
N GLU A 256 24.21 -2.01 13.97
CA GLU A 256 25.20 -1.64 14.98
C GLU A 256 25.26 -0.12 15.19
N ARG A 257 25.27 0.66 14.09
CA ARG A 257 25.22 2.13 14.16
C ARG A 257 23.93 2.65 14.79
N GLU A 258 22.79 2.05 14.49
CA GLU A 258 21.51 2.44 15.10
C GLU A 258 21.44 2.11 16.58
N ALA A 259 21.91 0.93 16.98
CA ALA A 259 21.98 0.55 18.38
C ALA A 259 22.95 1.44 19.17
N GLU A 260 24.04 1.88 18.54
CA GLU A 260 24.98 2.85 19.13
C GLU A 260 24.32 4.22 19.33
N GLN A 261 23.61 4.73 18.31
CA GLN A 261 22.88 6.00 18.41
C GLN A 261 21.72 5.95 19.42
N GLU A 262 21.02 4.83 19.55
CA GLU A 262 19.95 4.65 20.55
C GLU A 262 20.55 4.65 21.97
N ARG A 263 21.68 3.96 22.18
CA ARG A 263 22.41 3.99 23.46
C ARG A 263 22.95 5.38 23.80
N GLU A 264 23.41 6.14 22.82
CA GLU A 264 23.86 7.53 23.02
C GLU A 264 22.69 8.42 23.45
N ARG A 265 21.53 8.31 22.78
CA ARG A 265 20.32 9.06 23.16
C ARG A 265 19.80 8.67 24.55
N GLU A 266 19.87 7.40 24.93
CA GLU A 266 19.52 6.94 26.28
C GLU A 266 20.47 7.48 27.35
N ARG A 267 21.78 7.61 27.03
CA ARG A 267 22.77 8.21 27.93
C ARG A 267 22.55 9.71 28.09
N GLU A 268 22.32 10.42 26.99
CA GLU A 268 22.03 11.85 27.00
C GLU A 268 20.69 12.17 27.71
N GLY A 269 19.67 11.33 27.52
CA GLY A 269 18.39 11.46 28.22
C GLY A 269 18.42 11.05 29.70
N ALA A 270 19.38 10.21 30.11
CA ALA A 270 19.59 9.83 31.51
C ALA A 270 20.36 10.90 32.30
N ASP A 271 21.26 11.65 31.66
CA ASP A 271 21.99 12.78 32.30
C ASP A 271 21.10 14.02 32.53
N GLU A 272 19.96 14.15 31.84
CA GLU A 272 18.92 15.15 32.16
C GLU A 272 17.97 14.72 33.30
N ALA A 273 18.04 13.45 33.73
CA ALA A 273 17.21 12.94 34.82
C ALA A 273 17.97 12.92 36.16
N ILE A 274 17.71 13.96 36.98
CA ILE A 274 17.64 14.02 38.47
C ILE A 274 18.85 14.71 39.20
N PRO A 275 18.64 15.57 40.25
CA PRO A 275 17.43 15.75 41.09
C PRO A 275 16.91 17.19 41.27
N ALA A 276 15.59 17.36 41.17
CA ALA A 276 14.89 18.41 41.93
C ALA A 276 14.73 17.95 43.39
N GLY A 277 15.82 18.06 44.15
CA GLY A 277 15.87 17.79 45.58
C GLY A 277 16.49 18.98 46.32
N VAL A 278 15.82 20.14 46.31
CA VAL A 278 16.18 21.29 47.17
C VAL A 278 14.92 22.00 47.70
N GLY A 279 14.73 21.91 49.02
CA GLY A 279 13.95 22.84 49.89
C GLY A 279 12.44 22.58 49.97
N VAL A 280 11.73 22.66 51.10
CA VAL A 280 11.93 23.43 52.35
C VAL A 280 11.02 22.85 53.45
N GLY A 281 11.45 22.88 54.73
CA GLY A 281 10.49 23.08 55.84
C GLY A 281 10.57 22.14 57.05
N ALA A 282 11.65 22.17 57.81
CA ALA A 282 11.62 21.79 59.24
C ALA A 282 11.67 23.06 60.08
N GLY A 283 10.49 23.61 60.40
CA GLY A 283 10.33 24.66 61.39
C GLY A 283 10.47 24.06 62.80
N ARG A 284 11.46 24.53 63.55
CA ARG A 284 11.51 24.36 65.01
C ARG A 284 10.40 25.21 65.64
N MET A 285 9.60 24.60 66.51
CA MET A 285 8.88 25.31 67.57
C MET A 285 9.68 25.10 68.85
N ASP A 286 10.31 26.19 69.31
CA ASP A 286 10.42 26.58 70.72
C ASP A 286 10.07 28.08 70.77
#